data_AF-A0A1M2W6R6-F1
#
_entry.id   AF-A0A1M2W6R6-F1
#
_cell.length_a   1.000
_cell.length_b   1.000
_cell.length_c   1.000
_cell.angle_alpha   90.00
_cell.angle_beta   90.00
_cell.angle_gamma   90.00
#
_symmetry.space_group_name_H-M   'P 1'
#
loop_
_entity.id
_entity.type
_entity.pdbx_description
1 polymer ?
#
loop_
_entity_poly.entity_id
_entity_poly.type
_entity_poly.pdbx_seq_one_letter_code
_entity_poly.pdbx_strand_id
1 'polypeptide(L)'
;MAFIQQITPEFHQGNRTPRKNSPSKGGAPPTEWTFNWYDSLSGEALSEPPDFVPKGPIGRLCIGDIYYHRTPYGCQLWLRVADSYDEPPYWLPVSCGYERADGKFLILTRVHKLPSWVVESTYRQWKTAMKKDMERADGKEEQDA
;
A
#
# COMPACT_ATOMS: atom_id res chain seq x y z
N MET A 1 -6.53 -19.86 28.11
CA MET A 1 -5.27 -19.47 27.46
C MET A 1 -5.60 -19.10 26.02
N ALA A 2 -5.61 -17.81 25.70
CA ALA A 2 -5.90 -17.36 24.33
C ALA A 2 -4.67 -17.67 23.45
N PHE A 3 -4.85 -18.50 22.43
CA PHE A 3 -3.86 -18.66 21.37
C PHE A 3 -3.82 -17.34 20.59
N ILE A 4 -2.82 -16.50 20.86
CA ILE A 4 -2.49 -15.40 19.96
C ILE A 4 -2.01 -16.08 18.68
N GLN A 5 -2.85 -16.12 17.65
CA GLN A 5 -2.41 -16.49 16.31
C GLN A 5 -1.26 -15.54 15.98
N GLN A 6 -0.05 -16.07 15.88
CA GLN A 6 1.10 -15.27 15.50
C GLN A 6 0.92 -14.84 14.05
N ILE A 7 0.37 -13.65 13.85
CA ILE A 7 0.25 -13.01 12.55
C ILE A 7 1.68 -12.79 12.05
N THR A 8 2.11 -13.60 11.09
CA THR A 8 3.44 -13.48 10.48
C THR A 8 3.29 -12.70 9.19
N PRO A 9 3.85 -11.48 9.09
CA PRO A 9 3.75 -10.71 7.87
C PRO A 9 4.65 -11.27 6.77
N GLU A 10 4.13 -11.32 5.54
CA GLU A 10 4.87 -11.74 4.36
C GLU A 10 5.57 -10.55 3.70
N PHE A 11 6.78 -10.76 3.19
CA PHE A 11 7.58 -9.71 2.56
C PHE A 11 7.35 -9.69 1.05
N HIS A 12 7.06 -8.50 0.52
CA HIS A 12 6.91 -8.26 -0.91
C HIS A 12 7.70 -7.03 -1.34
N GLN A 13 8.48 -7.17 -2.42
CA GLN A 13 9.17 -6.04 -3.02
C GLN A 13 8.28 -5.38 -4.08
N GLY A 14 7.95 -4.11 -3.90
CA GLY A 14 7.18 -3.33 -4.86
C GLY A 14 8.09 -2.68 -5.90
N ASN A 15 8.33 -3.36 -7.02
CA ASN A 15 8.95 -2.74 -8.21
C ASN A 15 7.94 -2.64 -9.34
N ARG A 16 7.61 -1.42 -9.76
CA ARG A 16 7.14 -1.21 -11.13
C ARG A 16 7.88 -0.05 -11.76
N THR A 17 8.78 -0.46 -12.63
CA THR A 17 9.38 0.33 -13.70
C THR A 17 8.32 1.19 -14.40
N PRO A 18 8.70 2.37 -14.91
CA PRO A 18 7.82 3.15 -15.76
C PRO A 18 7.32 2.25 -16.90
N ARG A 19 6.00 2.13 -17.01
CA ARG A 19 5.32 1.51 -18.15
C ARG A 19 5.89 2.18 -19.40
N LYS A 20 6.59 1.41 -20.25
CA LYS A 20 7.26 1.87 -21.49
C LYS A 20 6.40 2.90 -22.23
N ASN A 21 6.67 4.18 -22.01
CA ASN A 21 6.47 5.24 -22.97
C ASN A 21 7.89 5.74 -23.28
N SER A 22 8.31 5.49 -24.52
CA SER A 22 9.32 6.15 -25.38
C SER A 22 10.43 7.03 -24.76
N PRO A 23 11.64 7.06 -25.36
CA PRO A 23 12.85 7.59 -24.73
C PRO A 23 12.79 9.11 -24.55
N SER A 24 12.74 9.55 -23.29
CA SER A 24 13.00 10.94 -22.93
C SER A 24 14.52 11.14 -22.81
N LYS A 25 15.07 11.90 -23.75
CA LYS A 25 16.47 12.33 -23.78
C LYS A 25 16.89 12.95 -22.44
N GLY A 26 18.00 12.44 -21.87
CA GLY A 26 18.99 13.27 -21.17
C GLY A 26 18.65 13.87 -19.80
N GLY A 27 17.71 13.30 -19.04
CA GLY A 27 17.53 13.65 -17.62
C GLY A 27 17.99 12.49 -16.74
N ALA A 28 18.69 12.77 -15.65
CA ALA A 28 19.07 11.77 -14.65
C ALA A 28 17.88 10.83 -14.33
N PRO A 29 18.10 9.52 -14.11
CA PRO A 29 17.01 8.61 -13.80
C PRO A 29 16.23 9.19 -12.62
N PRO A 30 14.89 9.31 -12.70
CA PRO A 30 14.11 9.71 -11.56
C PRO A 30 14.45 8.75 -10.44
N THR A 31 14.87 9.27 -9.28
CA THR A 31 15.27 8.49 -8.11
C THR A 31 14.22 7.40 -7.91
N GLU A 32 14.56 6.17 -8.26
CA GLU A 32 13.64 5.05 -8.20
C GLU A 32 13.56 4.66 -6.73
N TRP A 33 12.60 5.27 -6.02
CA TRP A 33 12.32 4.92 -4.63
C TRP A 33 11.71 3.52 -4.61
N THR A 34 12.57 2.51 -4.47
CA THR A 34 12.17 1.15 -4.14
C THR A 34 11.49 1.18 -2.77
N PHE A 35 10.28 0.63 -2.67
CA PHE A 35 9.58 0.46 -1.41
C PHE A 35 9.30 -1.03 -1.19
N ASN A 36 9.33 -1.45 0.07
CA ASN A 36 8.83 -2.77 0.42
C ASN A 36 7.41 -2.63 0.95
N TRP A 37 6.63 -3.69 0.79
CA TRP A 37 5.39 -3.81 1.50
C TRP A 37 5.29 -5.16 2.16
N TYR A 38 4.58 -5.18 3.27
CA TYR A 38 4.35 -6.34 4.09
C TYR A 38 2.85 -6.53 4.20
N ASP A 39 2.37 -7.77 4.20
CA ASP A 39 0.97 -8.01 4.45
C ASP A 39 0.68 -9.08 5.46
N SER A 40 -0.53 -8.99 5.98
CA SER A 40 -1.11 -9.99 6.85
C SER A 40 -2.61 -10.11 6.60
N LEU A 41 -3.15 -11.26 6.98
CA LEU A 41 -4.57 -11.57 6.91
C LEU A 41 -5.04 -12.01 8.29
N SER A 42 -6.07 -11.37 8.82
CA SER A 42 -6.73 -11.83 10.05
C SER A 42 -8.23 -11.57 10.01
N GLY A 43 -8.97 -12.17 10.94
CA GLY A 43 -10.41 -11.91 11.09
C GLY A 43 -10.74 -10.56 11.72
N GLU A 44 -9.75 -9.88 12.31
CA GLU A 44 -9.94 -8.71 13.16
C GLU A 44 -9.14 -7.51 12.63
N ALA A 45 -9.65 -6.30 12.83
CA ALA A 45 -8.87 -5.11 12.52
C ALA A 45 -7.77 -4.91 13.57
N LEU A 46 -6.64 -4.37 13.14
CA LEU A 46 -5.52 -4.04 14.02
C LEU A 46 -5.59 -2.56 14.42
N SER A 47 -5.23 -2.25 15.68
CA SER A 47 -5.01 -0.86 16.10
C SER A 47 -3.74 -0.28 15.47
N GLU A 48 -2.70 -1.11 15.35
CA GLU A 48 -1.41 -0.78 14.77
C GLU A 48 -0.77 -2.04 14.17
N PRO A 49 0.22 -1.90 13.26
CA PRO A 49 0.98 -3.05 12.78
C PRO A 49 1.66 -3.76 13.95
N PRO A 50 1.71 -5.11 13.95
CA PRO A 50 2.43 -5.84 14.98
C PRO A 50 3.91 -5.47 14.95
N ASP A 51 4.60 -5.63 16.07
CA ASP A 51 6.06 -5.63 16.05
C ASP A 51 6.55 -6.88 15.30
N PHE A 52 7.22 -6.67 14.17
CA PHE A 52 7.82 -7.75 13.40
C PHE A 52 9.20 -7.37 12.89
N VAL A 53 10.04 -8.39 12.76
CA VAL A 53 11.32 -8.27 12.08
C VAL A 53 11.13 -8.69 10.63
N PRO A 54 11.41 -7.83 9.64
CA PRO A 54 11.31 -8.17 8.23
C PRO A 54 12.16 -9.39 7.89
N LYS A 55 11.54 -10.42 7.30
CA LYS A 55 12.24 -11.61 6.80
C LYS A 55 12.90 -11.40 5.41
N GLY A 56 13.10 -10.14 5.01
CA GLY A 56 13.66 -9.76 3.71
C GLY A 56 15.20 -9.60 3.72
N PRO A 57 15.83 -9.43 2.55
CA PRO A 57 17.29 -9.32 2.42
C PRO A 57 17.91 -8.14 3.18
N ILE A 58 17.12 -7.10 3.45
CA ILE A 58 17.54 -5.91 4.20
C ILE A 58 17.46 -6.16 5.72
N GLY A 59 16.60 -7.10 6.18
CA GLY A 59 16.46 -7.47 7.59
C GLY A 59 15.99 -6.35 8.53
N ARG A 60 15.56 -5.20 8.00
CA ARG A 60 15.13 -4.03 8.76
C ARG A 60 14.03 -3.27 8.00
N LEU A 61 13.20 -2.55 8.75
CA LEU A 61 12.17 -1.68 8.20
C LEU A 61 12.80 -0.36 7.74
N CYS A 62 12.40 0.11 6.57
CA CYS A 62 12.86 1.34 5.96
C CYS A 62 11.74 2.39 5.95
N ILE A 63 12.12 3.67 5.96
CA ILE A 63 11.18 4.76 5.71
C ILE A 63 10.58 4.60 4.32
N GLY A 64 9.26 4.72 4.23
CA GLY A 64 8.51 4.51 3.00
C GLY A 64 7.98 3.09 2.80
N ASP A 65 8.35 2.14 3.67
CA ASP A 65 7.77 0.80 3.65
C ASP A 65 6.28 0.84 4.04
N ILE A 66 5.50 -0.08 3.49
CA ILE A 66 4.05 -0.14 3.71
C ILE A 66 3.69 -1.42 4.46
N TYR A 67 2.83 -1.31 5.46
CA TYR A 67 2.14 -2.45 6.05
C TYR A 67 0.69 -2.49 5.55
N TYR A 68 0.25 -3.65 5.08
CA TYR A 68 -1.06 -3.86 4.49
C TYR A 68 -1.79 -5.00 5.21
N HIS A 69 -2.78 -4.66 6.03
CA HIS A 69 -3.60 -5.66 6.71
C HIS A 69 -4.91 -5.88 5.99
N ARG A 70 -5.27 -7.15 5.78
CA ARG A 70 -6.52 -7.58 5.17
C ARG A 70 -7.43 -8.23 6.21
N THR A 71 -8.70 -7.88 6.15
CA THR A 71 -9.79 -8.48 6.93
C THR A 71 -10.95 -8.84 5.99
N PRO A 72 -11.90 -9.70 6.41
CA PRO A 72 -13.11 -9.96 5.62
C PRO A 72 -13.94 -8.70 5.31
N TYR A 73 -13.81 -7.66 6.14
CA TYR A 73 -14.61 -6.43 6.06
C TYR A 73 -13.90 -5.29 5.33
N GLY A 74 -12.62 -5.45 4.99
CA GLY A 74 -11.84 -4.40 4.34
C GLY A 74 -10.35 -4.55 4.58
N CYS A 75 -9.65 -3.41 4.51
CA CYS A 75 -8.21 -3.40 4.67
C CYS A 75 -7.73 -2.14 5.39
N GLN A 76 -6.54 -2.24 5.97
CA GLN A 76 -5.87 -1.16 6.67
C GLN A 76 -4.45 -1.02 6.11
N LEU A 77 -3.99 0.22 5.97
CA LEU A 77 -2.67 0.54 5.43
C LEU A 77 -1.92 1.41 6.43
N TRP A 78 -0.64 1.14 6.60
CA TRP A 78 0.28 1.99 7.35
C TRP A 78 1.54 2.27 6.54
N LEU A 79 2.08 3.46 6.68
CA LEU A 79 3.32 3.91 6.05
C LEU A 79 4.37 4.12 7.13
N ARG A 80 5.57 3.55 6.94
CA ARG A 80 6.68 3.81 7.85
C ARG A 80 7.24 5.20 7.58
N VAL A 81 7.18 6.08 8.57
CA VAL A 81 7.64 7.47 8.47
C VAL A 81 8.55 7.82 9.65
N ALA A 82 9.28 8.93 9.53
CA ALA A 82 10.02 9.56 10.61
C ALA A 82 9.85 11.07 10.43
N ASP A 83 9.48 11.77 11.51
CA ASP A 83 9.29 13.22 11.50
C ASP A 83 10.63 13.97 11.54
N SER A 84 11.63 13.38 12.17
CA SER A 84 12.98 13.93 12.31
C SER A 84 14.03 12.82 12.33
N TYR A 85 15.31 13.18 12.17
CA TYR A 85 16.43 12.24 12.26
C TYR A 85 16.66 11.71 13.68
N ASP A 86 16.21 12.45 14.70
CA ASP A 86 16.41 12.14 16.12
C ASP A 86 15.29 11.28 16.72
N GLU A 87 14.14 11.17 16.04
CA GLU A 87 13.00 10.42 16.52
C GLU A 87 12.92 9.01 15.92
N PRO A 88 12.46 8.02 16.71
CA PRO A 88 12.28 6.67 16.20
C PRO A 88 11.20 6.67 15.10
N PRO A 89 11.44 5.98 13.97
CA PRO A 89 10.43 5.83 12.93
C PRO A 89 9.17 5.15 13.46
N TYR A 90 8.00 5.59 13.04
CA TYR A 90 6.71 5.04 13.46
C TYR A 90 5.82 4.68 12.26
N TRP A 91 4.75 3.94 12.53
CA TRP A 91 3.76 3.56 11.53
C TRP A 91 2.62 4.60 11.49
N LEU A 92 2.53 5.33 10.38
CA LEU A 92 1.44 6.27 10.15
C LEU A 92 0.27 5.54 9.49
N PRO A 93 -0.94 5.51 10.08
CA PRO A 93 -2.13 5.00 9.40
C PRO A 93 -2.44 5.87 8.18
N VAL A 94 -2.61 5.24 7.03
CA VAL A 94 -2.89 5.92 5.76
C VAL A 94 -4.05 5.26 5.04
N SER A 95 -4.73 6.00 4.17
CA SER A 95 -5.77 5.48 3.30
C SER A 95 -5.28 5.36 1.86
N CYS A 96 -6.02 4.60 1.04
CA CYS A 96 -5.87 4.71 -0.41
C CYS A 96 -6.07 6.17 -0.85
N GLY A 97 -5.21 6.66 -1.71
CA GLY A 97 -5.14 8.05 -2.16
C GLY A 97 -4.24 8.95 -1.32
N TYR A 98 -3.52 8.43 -0.33
CA TYR A 98 -2.51 9.20 0.40
C TYR A 98 -1.44 9.72 -0.57
N GLU A 99 -1.18 11.03 -0.52
CA GLU A 99 -0.15 11.71 -1.30
C GLU A 99 1.16 11.77 -0.52
N ARG A 100 2.24 11.28 -1.11
CA ARG A 100 3.59 11.35 -0.57
C ARG A 100 4.28 12.63 -1.05
N ALA A 101 5.31 13.07 -0.33
CA ALA A 101 6.07 14.30 -0.62
C ALA A 101 6.62 14.41 -2.06
N ASP A 102 6.78 13.30 -2.79
CA ASP A 102 7.19 13.28 -4.21
C ASP A 102 6.02 13.40 -5.21
N GLY A 103 4.81 13.72 -4.74
CA GLY A 103 3.60 13.86 -5.57
C GLY A 103 3.03 12.52 -6.07
N LYS A 104 3.46 11.40 -5.48
CA LYS A 104 2.90 10.07 -5.78
C LYS A 104 1.79 9.71 -4.80
N PHE A 105 0.82 8.99 -5.30
CA PHE A 105 -0.37 8.57 -4.57
C PHE A 105 -0.32 7.07 -4.29
N LEU A 106 -0.64 6.67 -3.05
CA LEU A 106 -0.78 5.28 -2.68
C LEU A 106 -2.11 4.73 -3.18
N ILE A 107 -2.09 3.63 -3.94
CA ILE A 107 -3.29 2.92 -4.37
C ILE A 107 -3.20 1.43 -4.03
N LEU A 108 -4.35 0.77 -3.95
CA LEU A 108 -4.45 -0.67 -4.09
C LEU A 108 -4.81 -1.03 -5.53
N THR A 109 -3.99 -1.85 -6.17
CA THR A 109 -4.22 -2.27 -7.57
C THR A 109 -5.58 -2.96 -7.72
N ARG A 110 -6.30 -2.71 -8.82
CA ARG A 110 -7.69 -3.20 -8.99
C ARG A 110 -7.80 -4.73 -8.92
N VAL A 111 -6.84 -5.43 -9.54
CA VAL A 111 -6.89 -6.88 -9.73
C VAL A 111 -6.45 -7.62 -8.47
N HIS A 112 -5.26 -7.31 -7.97
CA HIS A 112 -4.65 -8.06 -6.87
C HIS A 112 -4.75 -7.37 -5.51
N LYS A 113 -5.31 -6.15 -5.46
CA LYS A 113 -5.44 -5.33 -4.25
C LYS A 113 -4.10 -5.18 -3.53
N LEU A 114 -3.05 -4.94 -4.32
CA LEU A 114 -1.68 -4.77 -3.82
C LEU A 114 -1.32 -3.28 -3.72
N PRO A 115 -0.59 -2.86 -2.67
CA PRO A 115 -0.08 -1.50 -2.53
C PRO A 115 0.82 -1.07 -3.69
N SER A 116 0.63 0.15 -4.18
CA SER A 116 1.46 0.74 -5.24
C SER A 116 1.46 2.25 -5.18
N TRP A 117 2.63 2.87 -5.36
CA TRP A 117 2.76 4.31 -5.57
C TRP A 117 2.60 4.64 -7.05
N VAL A 118 1.70 5.56 -7.38
CA VAL A 118 1.43 5.99 -8.76
C VAL A 118 1.45 7.50 -8.89
N VAL A 119 1.76 8.00 -10.08
CA VAL A 119 1.65 9.43 -10.39
C VAL A 119 0.18 9.88 -10.43
N GLU A 120 -0.05 11.17 -10.24
CA GLU A 120 -1.38 11.77 -10.15
C GLU A 120 -2.32 11.36 -11.31
N SER A 121 -1.84 11.37 -12.55
CA SER A 121 -2.66 11.01 -13.72
C SER A 121 -3.20 9.58 -13.63
N THR A 122 -2.40 8.65 -13.11
CA THR A 122 -2.78 7.25 -12.89
C THR A 122 -3.74 7.15 -11.70
N TYR A 123 -3.51 7.92 -10.64
CA TYR A 123 -4.42 7.99 -9.49
C TYR A 123 -5.81 8.46 -9.89
N ARG A 124 -5.92 9.51 -10.72
CA ARG A 124 -7.21 10.04 -11.21
C ARG A 124 -8.00 8.98 -12.00
N GLN A 125 -7.31 8.22 -12.87
CA GLN A 125 -7.91 7.10 -13.60
C GLN A 125 -8.38 5.99 -12.66
N TRP A 126 -7.53 5.62 -11.69
CA TRP A 126 -7.86 4.61 -10.68
C TRP A 126 -9.09 5.03 -9.85
N LYS A 127 -9.15 6.28 -9.41
CA LYS A 127 -10.26 6.84 -8.62
C LYS A 127 -11.59 6.77 -9.39
N THR A 128 -11.56 7.15 -10.67
CA THR A 128 -12.73 7.07 -11.56
C THR A 128 -13.19 5.61 -11.76
N ALA A 129 -12.24 4.69 -11.96
CA ALA A 129 -12.55 3.29 -12.13
C ALA A 129 -13.13 2.64 -10.86
N MET A 130 -12.58 2.96 -9.69
CA MET A 130 -13.09 2.49 -8.39
C MET A 130 -14.51 2.99 -8.12
N LYS A 131 -14.80 4.26 -8.41
CA LYS A 131 -16.16 4.81 -8.27
C LYS A 131 -17.16 4.02 -9.12
N LYS A 132 -16.82 3.79 -10.38
CA LYS A 132 -17.67 3.02 -11.31
C LYS A 132 -17.87 1.56 -10.86
N ASP A 133 -16.84 0.94 -10.30
CA ASP A 133 -16.95 -0.42 -9.76
C ASP A 133 -17.89 -0.46 -8.54
N MET A 134 -17.85 0.55 -7.68
CA MET A 134 -18.73 0.69 -6.52
C MET A 134 -20.19 0.92 -6.93
N GLU A 135 -20.44 1.83 -7.88
CA GLU A 135 -21.79 2.08 -8.44
C GLU A 135 -22.39 0.83 -9.11
N ARG A 136 -21.55 -0.01 -9.74
CA ARG A 136 -21.99 -1.26 -10.36
C ARG A 136 -22.29 -2.37 -9.34
N ALA A 137 -21.61 -2.38 -8.20
CA ALA A 137 -21.85 -3.35 -7.15
C ALA A 137 -23.21 -3.09 -6.48
N ASP A 138 -23.49 -1.81 -6.18
CA ASP A 138 -24.75 -1.34 -5.59
C ASP A 138 -25.96 -1.63 -6.49
N GLY A 139 -25.86 -1.32 -7.79
CA GLY A 139 -26.93 -1.57 -8.75
C GLY A 139 -27.18 -3.04 -9.12
N LYS A 140 -26.40 -3.99 -8.59
CA LYS A 140 -26.63 -5.43 -8.78
C LYS A 140 -27.43 -6.08 -7.64
N GLU A 141 -27.47 -5.47 -6.46
CA GLU A 141 -28.23 -6.01 -5.32
C GLU A 141 -29.76 -5.85 -5.51
N GLU A 142 -30.19 -4.91 -6.36
CA GLU A 142 -31.62 -4.60 -6.59
C GLU A 142 -32.27 -5.42 -7.72
N GLN A 143 -31.52 -6.21 -8.50
CA GLN A 143 -32.06 -6.99 -9.64
C GLN A 143 -32.24 -8.49 -9.40
N ASP A 144 -31.87 -8.99 -8.21
CA ASP A 144 -31.98 -10.41 -7.82
C ASP A 144 -32.87 -10.61 -6.56
N ALA A 145 -33.73 -9.65 -6.22
CA ALA A 145 -34.69 -9.71 -5.09
C ALA A 145 -36.15 -9.87 -5.54
#